data_AF-A0A851NM93-F1
#
_entry.id   AF-A0A851NM93-F1
#
_cell.length_a   1.000
_cell.length_b   1.000
_cell.length_c   1.000
_cell.angle_alpha   90.00
_cell.angle_beta   90.00
_cell.angle_gamma   90.00
#
_symmetry.space_group_name_H-M   'P 1'
#
loop_
_entity.id
_entity.type
_entity.pdbx_description
1 polymer ?
#
loop_
_entity_poly.entity_id
_entity_poly.type
_entity_poly.pdbx_seq_one_letter_code
_entity_poly.pdbx_strand_id
1 'polypeptide(L)'
;ASTHSQRQNLYWGQLVLRKDEAGLEYLEWKSDLGAGETTGESTPYLFARPDNPDNCPVQVYKKYAEKRPGDMLHDYDPLYLSPKRMYSMWDQVWYSRKSLTRNKIEQMLKVI
;
A
#
# COMPACT_ATOMS: atom_id res chain seq x y z
N ALA A 1 -25.04 -22.60 -2.61
CA ALA A 1 -24.19 -22.15 -1.50
C ALA A 1 -23.54 -20.83 -1.92
N SER A 2 -23.94 -19.73 -1.30
CA SER A 2 -23.50 -18.38 -1.66
C SER A 2 -22.06 -18.18 -1.19
N THR A 3 -21.07 -18.39 -2.06
CA THR A 3 -19.71 -17.90 -1.84
C THR A 3 -19.71 -16.39 -2.03
N HIS A 4 -20.21 -15.67 -1.04
CA HIS A 4 -20.03 -14.23 -0.94
C HIS A 4 -18.54 -14.02 -0.66
N SER A 5 -17.73 -13.94 -1.73
CA SER A 5 -16.32 -13.55 -1.63
C SER A 5 -16.32 -12.17 -0.99
N GLN A 6 -16.08 -12.11 0.31
CA GLN A 6 -16.03 -10.87 1.05
C GLN A 6 -14.99 -10.00 0.34
N ARG A 7 -15.46 -8.89 -0.24
CA ARG A 7 -14.59 -7.94 -0.93
C ARG A 7 -13.69 -7.35 0.15
N GLN A 8 -12.49 -7.92 0.32
CA GLN A 8 -11.49 -7.35 1.20
C GLN A 8 -11.02 -6.05 0.55
N ASN A 9 -11.63 -4.95 0.97
CA ASN A 9 -11.13 -3.62 0.66
C ASN A 9 -9.82 -3.46 1.44
N LEU A 10 -8.74 -3.20 0.71
CA LEU A 10 -7.46 -2.87 1.31
C LEU A 10 -7.41 -1.37 1.55
N TYR A 11 -7.07 -0.98 2.76
CA TYR A 11 -7.02 0.41 3.18
C TYR A 11 -5.59 0.87 3.42
N TRP A 12 -5.35 2.17 3.26
CA TRP A 12 -4.03 2.78 3.39
C TRP A 12 -3.44 2.56 4.79
N GLY A 13 -4.24 2.72 5.85
CA GLY A 13 -3.82 2.56 7.24
C GLY A 13 -3.51 1.12 7.65
N GLN A 14 -3.79 0.14 6.78
CA GLN A 14 -3.38 -1.25 7.03
C GLN A 14 -1.90 -1.48 6.75
N LEU A 15 -1.25 -0.62 5.97
CA LEU A 15 0.17 -0.74 5.65
C LEU A 15 0.95 0.42 6.30
N VAL A 16 1.69 0.11 7.36
CA VAL A 16 2.33 1.12 8.22
C VAL A 16 3.84 1.04 8.07
N LEU A 17 4.49 2.20 7.87
CA LEU A 17 5.95 2.31 7.89
C LEU A 17 6.45 2.46 9.34
N ARG A 18 7.34 1.56 9.76
CA ARG A 18 7.99 1.54 11.07
C ARG A 18 9.51 1.49 10.96
N LYS A 19 10.18 1.62 12.11
CA LYS A 19 11.63 1.46 12.28
C LYS A 19 11.90 0.56 13.46
N ASP A 20 12.89 -0.32 13.33
CA ASP A 20 13.37 -1.14 14.43
C ASP A 20 14.32 -0.36 15.35
N GLU A 21 14.81 -1.03 16.39
CA GLU A 21 15.77 -0.46 17.35
C GLU A 21 17.10 -0.06 16.70
N ALA A 22 17.50 -0.73 15.62
CA ALA A 22 18.69 -0.42 14.84
C ALA A 22 18.47 0.74 13.83
N GLY A 23 17.25 1.25 13.73
CA GLY A 23 16.85 2.30 12.80
C GLY A 23 16.52 1.82 11.38
N LEU A 24 16.51 0.50 11.15
CA LEU A 24 16.13 -0.09 9.88
C LEU A 24 14.61 0.00 9.68
N GLU A 25 14.22 0.59 8.55
CA GLU A 25 12.80 0.78 8.21
C GLU A 25 12.17 -0.52 7.72
N TYR A 26 10.90 -0.71 8.03
CA TYR A 26 10.10 -1.84 7.54
C TYR A 26 8.62 -1.45 7.39
N LEU A 27 7.91 -2.15 6.51
CA LEU A 27 6.46 -2.05 6.37
C LEU A 27 5.82 -3.16 7.19
N GLU A 28 4.79 -2.83 7.96
CA GLU A 28 3.98 -3.78 8.72
C GLU A 28 2.55 -3.81 8.19
N TRP A 29 1.98 -5.00 8.07
CA TRP A 29 0.57 -5.21 7.74
C TRP A 29 -0.30 -5.36 9.00
N LYS A 30 -1.30 -4.49 9.13
CA LYS A 30 -2.33 -4.54 10.19
C LYS A 30 -3.62 -5.17 9.65
N SER A 31 -4.05 -6.26 10.30
CA SER A 31 -5.27 -6.99 9.94
C SER A 31 -6.53 -6.14 10.11
N ASP A 32 -6.61 -5.38 11.21
CA ASP A 32 -7.74 -4.51 11.55
C ASP A 32 -7.28 -3.07 11.82
N LEU A 33 -7.99 -2.10 11.23
CA LEU A 33 -7.74 -0.66 11.46
C LEU A 33 -8.19 -0.20 12.87
N GLY A 34 -9.14 -0.92 13.47
CA GLY A 34 -9.73 -0.57 14.77
C GLY A 34 -9.37 -1.49 15.93
N ALA A 35 -8.73 -2.64 15.67
CA ALA A 35 -8.19 -3.47 16.74
C ALA A 35 -6.88 -2.84 17.20
N GLY A 36 -6.76 -2.57 18.51
CA GLY A 36 -5.47 -2.28 19.12
C GLY A 36 -4.47 -3.39 18.79
N GLU A 37 -3.17 -3.10 18.91
CA GLU A 37 -2.08 -4.04 18.58
C GLU A 37 -2.42 -5.45 19.11
N THR A 38 -2.83 -6.34 18.20
CA THR A 38 -3.24 -7.70 18.54
C THR A 38 -1.98 -8.45 18.90
N THR A 39 -1.62 -8.40 20.18
CA THR A 39 -0.55 -9.19 20.78
C THR A 39 -0.85 -10.67 20.56
N GLY A 40 -0.21 -11.29 19.57
CA GLY A 40 -0.15 -12.75 19.44
C GLY A 40 -0.12 -13.32 18.03
N GLU A 41 -0.56 -12.59 17.01
CA GLU A 41 -0.48 -13.07 15.62
C GLU A 41 0.69 -12.38 14.90
N SER A 42 1.58 -13.17 14.29
CA SER A 42 2.75 -12.66 13.57
C SER A 42 2.26 -11.83 12.38
N THR A 43 2.23 -10.51 12.53
CA THR A 43 1.84 -9.59 11.47
C THR A 43 2.89 -9.65 10.36
N PRO A 44 2.49 -9.82 9.09
CA PRO A 44 3.45 -9.79 7.99
C PRO A 44 4.20 -8.47 7.95
N TYR A 45 5.52 -8.52 7.83
CA TYR A 45 6.37 -7.34 7.67
C TYR A 45 7.38 -7.49 6.54
N LEU A 46 7.80 -6.35 5.96
CA LEU A 46 8.77 -6.26 4.87
C LEU A 46 9.85 -5.24 5.22
N PHE A 47 11.08 -5.70 5.45
CA PHE A 47 12.21 -4.82 5.74
C PHE A 47 12.70 -4.05 4.50
N ALA A 48 13.26 -2.87 4.74
CA ALA A 48 14.05 -2.15 3.76
C ALA A 48 15.25 -3.00 3.32
N ARG A 49 15.56 -2.93 2.03
CA ARG A 49 16.72 -3.56 1.40
C ARG A 49 17.66 -2.47 0.89
N PRO A 50 18.47 -1.85 1.77
CA PRO A 50 19.34 -0.72 1.38
C PRO A 50 20.43 -1.14 0.39
N ASP A 51 20.79 -2.42 0.38
CA ASP A 51 21.71 -3.07 -0.56
C ASP A 51 21.15 -3.19 -1.99
N ASN A 52 19.82 -3.17 -2.15
CA ASN A 52 19.15 -3.23 -3.45
C ASN A 52 18.05 -2.17 -3.55
N PRO A 53 18.41 -0.89 -3.75
CA PRO A 53 17.47 0.22 -3.70
C PRO A 53 16.38 0.14 -4.78
N ASP A 54 16.69 -0.41 -5.96
CA ASP A 54 15.75 -0.54 -7.08
C ASP A 54 14.61 -1.53 -6.78
N ASN A 55 14.83 -2.49 -5.89
CA ASN A 55 13.85 -3.49 -5.47
C ASN A 55 13.56 -3.46 -3.96
N CYS A 56 13.75 -2.30 -3.34
CA CYS A 56 13.50 -2.11 -1.92
C CYS A 56 12.00 -1.82 -1.68
N PRO A 57 11.26 -2.68 -0.96
CA PRO A 57 9.82 -2.54 -0.78
C PRO A 57 9.46 -1.23 -0.06
N VAL A 58 10.27 -0.82 0.91
CA VAL A 58 10.11 0.45 1.63
C VAL A 58 10.29 1.66 0.70
N GLN A 59 11.28 1.63 -0.21
CA GLN A 59 11.50 2.73 -1.15
C GLN A 59 10.38 2.82 -2.19
N VAL A 60 9.92 1.67 -2.70
CA VAL A 60 8.76 1.59 -3.60
C VAL A 60 7.50 2.16 -2.92
N TYR A 61 7.26 1.79 -1.65
CA TYR A 61 6.15 2.32 -0.87
C TYR A 61 6.26 3.83 -0.63
N LYS A 62 7.43 4.34 -0.25
CA LYS A 62 7.65 5.79 -0.04
C LYS A 62 7.39 6.58 -1.32
N LYS A 63 7.90 6.11 -2.45
CA LYS A 63 7.63 6.72 -3.77
C LYS A 63 6.15 6.64 -4.11
N TYR A 64 5.49 5.53 -3.78
CA TYR A 64 4.05 5.41 -3.95
C TYR A 64 3.30 6.46 -3.14
N ALA A 65 3.61 6.59 -1.83
CA ALA A 65 3.03 7.58 -0.94
C ALA A 65 3.23 9.02 -1.44
N GLU A 66 4.45 9.37 -1.88
CA GLU A 66 4.80 10.70 -2.41
C GLU A 66 3.98 11.06 -3.65
N LYS A 67 3.69 10.09 -4.53
CA LYS A 67 2.94 10.30 -5.77
C LYS A 67 1.43 10.19 -5.59
N ARG A 68 0.93 9.86 -4.39
CA ARG A 68 -0.50 9.90 -4.07
C ARG A 68 -0.99 11.34 -3.92
N PRO A 69 -2.26 11.62 -4.21
CA PRO A 69 -2.89 12.85 -3.77
C PRO A 69 -2.79 12.97 -2.24
N GLY A 70 -2.41 14.15 -1.73
CA GLY A 70 -2.23 14.36 -0.28
C GLY A 70 -3.51 14.17 0.55
N ASP A 71 -4.67 14.27 -0.09
CA ASP A 71 -5.99 14.01 0.53
C ASP A 71 -6.41 12.52 0.48
N MET A 72 -5.55 11.62 0.00
CA MET A 72 -5.79 10.18 -0.10
C MET A 72 -4.79 9.36 0.74
N LEU A 73 -4.39 9.90 1.90
CA LEU A 73 -3.43 9.31 2.84
C LEU A 73 -4.06 8.99 4.21
N HIS A 74 -5.39 9.01 4.33
CA HIS A 74 -6.10 8.67 5.56
C HIS A 74 -6.23 7.16 5.70
N ASP A 75 -6.34 6.67 6.94
CA ASP A 75 -6.31 5.24 7.22
C ASP A 75 -7.35 4.42 6.46
N TYR A 76 -8.54 4.97 6.24
CA TYR A 76 -9.65 4.34 5.53
C TYR A 76 -9.67 4.62 4.01
N ASP A 77 -8.69 5.38 3.50
CA ASP A 77 -8.56 5.58 2.06
C ASP A 77 -8.13 4.26 1.39
N PRO A 78 -8.53 4.01 0.13
CA PRO A 78 -8.15 2.79 -0.58
C PRO A 78 -6.63 2.67 -0.73
N LEU A 79 -6.07 1.50 -0.40
CA LEU A 79 -4.64 1.24 -0.50
C LEU A 79 -4.14 1.38 -1.94
N TYR A 80 -4.85 0.84 -2.92
CA TYR A 80 -4.47 0.97 -4.32
C TYR A 80 -5.35 2.01 -5.02
N LEU A 81 -4.71 3.01 -5.59
CA LEU A 81 -5.34 4.06 -6.39
C LEU A 81 -5.15 3.81 -7.89
N SER A 82 -6.14 4.22 -8.68
CA SER A 82 -6.07 4.15 -10.13
C SER A 82 -5.07 5.20 -10.66
N PRO A 83 -4.08 4.81 -11.49
CA PRO A 83 -3.20 5.75 -12.16
C PRO A 83 -3.99 6.77 -12.99
N LYS A 84 -3.51 8.00 -13.09
CA LYS A 84 -4.08 8.98 -14.01
C LYS A 84 -3.89 8.49 -15.45
N ARG A 85 -4.92 8.65 -16.28
CA ARG A 85 -4.86 8.31 -17.72
C ARG A 85 -3.98 9.28 -18.51
N MET A 86 -3.95 10.53 -18.08
CA MET A 86 -3.11 11.59 -18.65
C MET A 86 -2.17 12.05 -17.55
N TYR A 87 -0.88 11.88 -17.79
CA TYR A 87 0.19 12.31 -16.91
C TYR A 87 1.01 13.37 -17.65
N SER A 88 1.24 14.51 -17.00
CA SER A 88 2.25 15.48 -17.40
C SER A 88 3.53 15.21 -16.62
N MET A 89 4.70 15.36 -17.23
CA MET A 89 5.99 15.27 -16.50
C MET A 89 6.12 16.30 -15.36
N TRP A 90 5.27 17.32 -15.37
CA TRP A 90 5.17 18.36 -14.33
C TRP A 90 4.19 17.99 -13.21
N ASP A 91 3.41 16.91 -13.36
CA ASP A 91 2.47 16.49 -12.33
C ASP A 91 3.23 15.83 -11.16
N GLN A 92 3.13 16.45 -9.99
CA GLN A 92 3.67 15.87 -8.75
C GLN A 92 2.91 14.61 -8.30
N VAL A 93 1.66 14.44 -8.77
CA VAL A 93 0.74 13.36 -8.38
C VAL A 93 0.40 12.48 -9.58
N TRP A 94 0.67 11.18 -9.46
CA TRP A 94 0.50 10.18 -10.53
C TRP A 94 -0.84 9.44 -10.45
N TYR A 95 -1.46 9.42 -9.27
CA TYR A 95 -2.68 8.67 -9.03
C TYR A 95 -3.91 9.58 -8.97
N SER A 96 -5.06 9.02 -9.36
CA SER A 96 -6.36 9.64 -9.17
C SER A 96 -6.94 9.26 -7.80
N ARG A 97 -7.97 9.97 -7.36
CA ARG A 97 -8.71 9.67 -6.11
C ARG A 97 -9.59 8.41 -6.19
N LYS A 98 -9.58 7.70 -7.33
CA LYS A 98 -10.40 6.50 -7.53
C LYS A 98 -9.63 5.27 -7.05
N SER A 99 -10.28 4.39 -6.31
CA SER A 99 -9.70 3.08 -5.96
C SER A 99 -9.40 2.27 -7.23
N LEU A 100 -8.33 1.48 -7.18
CA LEU A 100 -8.02 0.49 -8.20
C LEU A 100 -8.82 -0.77 -7.91
N THR A 101 -9.56 -1.28 -8.90
CA THR A 101 -10.40 -2.45 -8.71
C THR A 101 -9.57 -3.73 -8.65
N ARG A 102 -10.03 -4.72 -7.89
CA ARG A 102 -9.41 -6.05 -7.82
C ARG A 102 -9.19 -6.66 -9.20
N ASN A 103 -10.20 -6.62 -10.06
CA ASN A 103 -10.07 -7.14 -11.44
C ASN A 103 -8.92 -6.45 -12.17
N LYS A 104 -8.72 -5.14 -11.98
CA LYS A 104 -7.62 -4.42 -12.64
C LYS A 104 -6.26 -4.82 -12.05
N ILE A 105 -6.16 -5.02 -10.74
CA ILE A 105 -4.96 -5.54 -10.08
C ILE A 105 -4.62 -6.93 -10.63
N GLU A 106 -5.58 -7.85 -10.66
CA GLU A 106 -5.40 -9.19 -11.21
C GLU A 106 -4.93 -9.16 -12.67
N GLN A 107 -5.48 -8.26 -13.49
CA GLN A 107 -5.02 -8.08 -14.87
C GLN A 107 -3.59 -7.52 -14.96
N MET A 108 -3.16 -6.65 -14.04
CA MET A 108 -1.79 -6.15 -13.99
C MET A 108 -0.80 -7.24 -13.59
N LEU A 109 -1.17 -8.09 -12.63
CA LEU A 109 -0.33 -9.18 -12.13
C LEU A 109 -0.15 -10.32 -13.15
N LYS A 110 -1.11 -10.54 -14.05
CA LYS A 110 -1.01 -11.54 -15.12
C LYS A 110 0.03 -11.20 -16.19
N VAL A 111 0.48 -9.95 -16.25
CA VAL A 111 1.41 -9.45 -17.28
C VAL A 111 2.86 -9.52 -16.81
N ILE A 112 3.09 -9.89 -15.55
CA ILE A 112 4.41 -10.06 -14.91
C ILE A 112 4.77 -11.54 -14.94
#